data_AF-A0A0N0SPZ4-F1
#
_entry.id   AF-A0A0N0SPZ4-F1
#
_cell.length_a   1.000
_cell.length_b   1.000
_cell.length_c   1.000
_cell.angle_alpha   90.00
_cell.angle_beta   90.00
_cell.angle_gamma   90.00
#
_symmetry.space_group_name_H-M   'P 1'
#
loop_
_entity.id
_entity.type
_entity.pdbx_description
1 polymer ?
#
loop_
_entity_poly.entity_id
_entity_poly.type
_entity_poly.pdbx_seq_one_letter_code
_entity_poly.pdbx_strand_id
1 'polypeptide(L)'
;MAATSSGPGWSTIATGVWPDKHGVKDNSFTGKNYAAHPDFLTRIENAKPALNTYAAADWEPITSTDQNGPIFSAKVDKRLSLKGDRDGYRGEDPKVAAAAAAELRGQHPDAAFVYLGEIDAAGHSYGAASQQYLDAVARVDALVGQLLTAVQNRPTYGQENWKVLVTTDHGHTPSGGHGGSTTAERGTFVIAKGAGIPAGSVRDDVKLSDVAATALAQVGVSTSGLDGVPLGAPGTDPFDTVRPGLQARVDETGIPAGVKGFTHTPPAGWSLDNSKMGTGGVTEWAGWAFATDEFWTQSQRDQWRELNVRSRDVFAVADSDEWDDKAHTGTFDSTLVTPKWAVAGGSTRTLTFQTHYRHEAGQTAQVLVSYDGAAPTVVKTYTADAVAKAESLALQVPAGATDVQVRFRYSGDNNWFWTVDNVRLG
;
A
#
# COMPACT_ATOMS: atom_id res chain seq x y z
N MET A 1 8.04 8.14 -7.19
CA MET A 1 7.15 7.48 -8.17
C MET A 1 7.92 6.44 -8.90
N ALA A 2 7.29 5.30 -9.10
CA ALA A 2 7.82 4.17 -9.81
C ALA A 2 6.76 3.67 -10.79
N ALA A 3 7.19 3.09 -11.90
CA ALA A 3 6.27 2.39 -12.79
C ALA A 3 5.69 1.16 -12.08
N THR A 4 4.51 0.69 -12.49
CA THR A 4 4.01 -0.65 -12.13
C THR A 4 4.85 -1.70 -12.87
N SER A 5 6.08 -1.91 -12.39
CA SER A 5 7.07 -2.81 -12.97
C SER A 5 7.69 -3.67 -11.88
N SER A 6 8.34 -4.76 -12.31
CA SER A 6 8.74 -5.82 -11.39
C SER A 6 9.81 -5.42 -10.39
N GLY A 7 10.79 -4.61 -10.81
CA GLY A 7 11.83 -4.09 -9.93
C GLY A 7 11.24 -3.35 -8.72
N PRO A 8 10.45 -2.28 -8.93
CA PRO A 8 9.78 -1.56 -7.84
C PRO A 8 8.85 -2.41 -6.97
N GLY A 9 8.01 -3.25 -7.60
CA GLY A 9 7.03 -4.06 -6.88
C GLY A 9 7.69 -5.13 -6.00
N TRP A 10 8.61 -5.94 -6.53
CA TRP A 10 9.36 -6.92 -5.74
C TRP A 10 10.27 -6.26 -4.69
N SER A 11 10.83 -5.09 -4.97
CA SER A 11 11.57 -4.32 -3.97
C SER A 11 10.67 -3.91 -2.80
N THR A 12 9.45 -3.44 -3.08
CA THR A 12 8.46 -3.06 -2.06
C THR A 12 8.07 -4.27 -1.21
N ILE A 13 7.74 -5.39 -1.86
CA ILE A 13 7.37 -6.65 -1.21
C ILE A 13 8.51 -7.15 -0.31
N ALA A 14 9.73 -7.17 -0.82
CA ALA A 14 10.89 -7.72 -0.11
C ALA A 14 11.34 -6.82 1.05
N THR A 15 11.33 -5.50 0.87
CA THR A 15 11.90 -4.56 1.85
C THR A 15 10.89 -4.00 2.84
N GLY A 16 9.59 -4.10 2.53
CA GLY A 16 8.48 -3.57 3.35
C GLY A 16 8.38 -2.04 3.37
N VAL A 17 9.02 -1.36 2.43
CA VAL A 17 8.98 0.10 2.28
C VAL A 17 8.65 0.47 0.83
N TRP A 18 8.24 1.71 0.58
CA TRP A 18 7.89 2.21 -0.76
C TRP A 18 9.12 2.73 -1.55
N PRO A 19 8.98 2.98 -2.87
CA PRO A 19 10.08 3.43 -3.74
C PRO A 19 10.82 4.69 -3.33
N ASP A 20 10.21 5.58 -2.56
CA ASP A 20 10.87 6.75 -1.99
C ASP A 20 11.93 6.39 -0.93
N LYS A 21 11.85 5.19 -0.33
CA LYS A 21 12.82 4.67 0.63
C LYS A 21 13.80 3.69 -0.01
N HIS A 22 13.32 2.62 -0.65
CA HIS A 22 14.22 1.62 -1.26
C HIS A 22 14.86 2.07 -2.58
N GLY A 23 14.40 3.17 -3.18
CA GLY A 23 15.06 3.86 -4.30
C GLY A 23 14.88 3.24 -5.69
N VAL A 24 14.19 2.10 -5.83
CA VAL A 24 13.99 1.41 -7.11
C VAL A 24 12.72 1.91 -7.79
N LYS A 25 12.86 2.44 -9.01
CA LYS A 25 11.76 3.10 -9.76
C LYS A 25 11.37 2.39 -11.05
N ASP A 26 12.23 1.49 -11.53
CA ASP A 26 12.08 0.68 -12.73
C ASP A 26 12.97 -0.58 -12.64
N ASN A 27 12.99 -1.40 -13.69
CA ASN A 27 13.77 -2.65 -13.77
C ASN A 27 15.28 -2.44 -13.94
N SER A 28 15.81 -1.21 -13.96
CA SER A 28 17.26 -0.97 -13.97
C SER A 28 17.90 -1.09 -12.59
N PHE A 29 17.08 -1.04 -11.52
CA PHE A 29 17.52 -0.99 -10.12
C PHE A 29 18.49 0.17 -9.80
N THR A 30 18.59 1.16 -10.68
CA THR A 30 19.42 2.35 -10.47
C THR A 30 18.89 3.13 -9.27
N GLY A 31 19.78 3.45 -8.33
CA GLY A 31 19.41 4.17 -7.10
C GLY A 31 18.89 3.28 -5.96
N LYS A 32 18.94 1.94 -6.10
CA LYS A 32 18.58 1.00 -5.03
C LYS A 32 19.30 1.34 -3.71
N ASN A 33 18.56 1.29 -2.61
CA ASN A 33 19.01 1.62 -1.26
C ASN A 33 18.82 0.45 -0.29
N TYR A 34 19.14 -0.77 -0.74
CA TYR A 34 18.96 -1.99 0.08
C TYR A 34 19.88 -2.05 1.29
N ALA A 35 20.96 -1.26 1.32
CA ALA A 35 21.79 -1.16 2.52
C ALA A 35 21.03 -0.53 3.70
N ALA A 36 20.23 0.51 3.45
CA ALA A 36 19.39 1.12 4.48
C ALA A 36 18.04 0.40 4.65
N HIS A 37 17.55 -0.24 3.58
CA HIS A 37 16.28 -0.97 3.56
C HIS A 37 16.48 -2.39 3.03
N PRO A 38 17.11 -3.29 3.82
CA PRO A 38 17.34 -4.66 3.39
C PRO A 38 16.02 -5.43 3.25
N ASP A 39 16.06 -6.48 2.42
CA ASP A 39 14.96 -7.44 2.29
C ASP A 39 14.67 -8.18 3.62
N PHE A 40 13.48 -8.76 3.74
CA PHE A 40 13.04 -9.38 4.98
C PHE A 40 13.88 -10.61 5.39
N LEU A 41 14.43 -11.40 4.46
CA LEU A 41 15.29 -12.54 4.82
C LEU A 41 16.63 -12.04 5.35
N THR A 42 17.24 -11.05 4.71
CA THR A 42 18.46 -10.39 5.20
C THR A 42 18.24 -9.75 6.58
N ARG A 43 17.06 -9.18 6.85
CA ARG A 43 16.71 -8.68 8.19
C ARG A 43 16.59 -9.81 9.21
N ILE A 44 16.03 -10.95 8.83
CA ILE A 44 15.99 -12.14 9.68
C ILE A 44 17.41 -12.59 10.03
N GLU A 45 18.30 -12.72 9.05
CA GLU A 45 19.70 -13.10 9.28
C GLU A 45 20.44 -12.11 10.18
N ASN A 46 20.21 -10.81 9.99
CA ASN A 46 20.83 -9.79 10.84
C ASN A 46 20.38 -9.88 12.30
N ALA A 47 19.13 -10.25 12.55
CA ALA A 47 18.54 -10.25 13.89
C ALA A 47 18.63 -11.62 14.59
N LYS A 48 18.56 -12.71 13.82
CA LYS A 48 18.46 -14.10 14.28
C LYS A 48 19.22 -15.03 13.32
N PRO A 49 20.57 -14.97 13.30
CA PRO A 49 21.42 -15.75 12.38
C PRO A 49 21.43 -17.27 12.64
N ALA A 50 20.61 -17.75 13.58
CA ALA A 50 20.40 -19.18 13.81
C ALA A 50 19.19 -19.71 13.03
N LEU A 51 18.36 -18.83 12.47
CA LEU A 51 17.26 -19.21 11.60
C LEU A 51 17.81 -19.47 10.19
N ASN A 52 17.32 -20.50 9.52
CA ASN A 52 17.75 -20.86 8.17
C ASN A 52 16.89 -20.16 7.12
N THR A 53 17.48 -19.38 6.21
CA THR A 53 16.75 -18.64 5.17
C THR A 53 17.00 -19.12 3.74
N TYR A 54 15.94 -19.12 2.93
CA TYR A 54 16.00 -19.57 1.55
C TYR A 54 15.32 -18.61 0.57
N ALA A 55 15.95 -18.34 -0.57
CA ALA A 55 15.30 -17.63 -1.68
C ALA A 55 15.52 -18.36 -3.01
N ALA A 56 14.48 -18.50 -3.81
CA ALA A 56 14.56 -19.09 -5.14
C ALA A 56 13.79 -18.26 -6.16
N ALA A 57 14.42 -17.97 -7.30
CA ALA A 57 13.79 -17.24 -8.38
C ALA A 57 14.39 -17.66 -9.73
N ASP A 58 13.60 -17.48 -10.78
CA ASP A 58 14.07 -17.55 -12.16
C ASP A 58 14.08 -16.17 -12.85
N TRP A 59 13.68 -15.09 -12.18
CA TRP A 59 14.08 -13.74 -12.54
C TRP A 59 15.34 -13.33 -11.77
N GLU A 60 16.43 -13.16 -12.51
CA GLU A 60 17.79 -13.02 -11.99
C GLU A 60 18.01 -11.95 -10.91
N PRO A 61 17.51 -10.70 -11.04
CA PRO A 61 17.82 -9.65 -10.08
C PRO A 61 17.18 -9.89 -8.70
N ILE A 62 16.29 -10.87 -8.53
CA ILE A 62 15.79 -11.26 -7.22
C ILE A 62 16.90 -11.91 -6.38
N THR A 63 17.62 -12.87 -6.94
CA THR A 63 18.56 -13.75 -6.19
C THR A 63 20.02 -13.67 -6.62
N SER A 64 20.34 -12.93 -7.68
CA SER A 64 21.70 -12.80 -8.23
C SER A 64 22.11 -11.35 -8.48
N THR A 65 23.41 -11.12 -8.73
CA THR A 65 23.96 -9.80 -9.06
C THR A 65 23.72 -9.36 -10.51
N ASP A 66 23.11 -10.22 -11.32
CA ASP A 66 22.80 -9.91 -12.71
C ASP A 66 21.69 -8.85 -12.77
N GLN A 67 21.63 -8.12 -13.89
CA GLN A 67 20.65 -7.05 -14.11
C GLN A 67 20.60 -6.03 -12.94
N ASN A 68 21.74 -5.79 -12.29
CA ASN A 68 21.88 -4.87 -11.17
C ASN A 68 21.06 -5.27 -9.92
N GLY A 69 20.80 -6.57 -9.72
CA GLY A 69 20.35 -7.15 -8.45
C GLY A 69 21.46 -7.20 -7.37
N PRO A 70 21.36 -8.08 -6.36
CA PRO A 70 20.17 -8.83 -5.97
C PRO A 70 19.21 -8.00 -5.09
N ILE A 71 17.92 -8.34 -5.09
CA ILE A 71 16.96 -7.91 -4.07
C ILE A 71 17.25 -8.64 -2.75
N PHE A 72 17.30 -9.98 -2.79
CA PHE A 72 17.66 -10.81 -1.65
C PHE A 72 19.17 -10.96 -1.53
N SER A 73 19.75 -10.36 -0.50
CA SER A 73 21.20 -10.19 -0.38
C SER A 73 21.97 -11.51 -0.23
N ALA A 74 23.30 -11.43 -0.34
CA ALA A 74 24.19 -12.57 -0.11
C ALA A 74 24.23 -13.06 1.35
N LYS A 75 23.52 -12.40 2.28
CA LYS A 75 23.36 -12.90 3.65
C LYS A 75 22.35 -14.04 3.78
N VAL A 76 21.40 -14.16 2.87
CA VAL A 76 20.44 -15.28 2.84
C VAL A 76 21.22 -16.59 2.68
N ASP A 77 20.98 -17.56 3.57
CA ASP A 77 21.83 -18.76 3.69
C ASP A 77 21.94 -19.53 2.38
N LYS A 78 20.81 -19.65 1.67
CA LYS A 78 20.78 -20.31 0.37
C LYS A 78 19.93 -19.55 -0.63
N ARG A 79 20.52 -19.30 -1.80
CA ARG A 79 19.85 -18.67 -2.94
C ARG A 79 19.96 -19.56 -4.18
N LEU A 80 18.84 -19.75 -4.87
CA LEU A 80 18.78 -20.36 -6.20
C LEU A 80 18.38 -19.29 -7.21
N SER A 81 19.18 -19.14 -8.26
CA SER A 81 18.87 -18.27 -9.39
C SER A 81 18.89 -19.09 -10.67
N LEU A 82 17.72 -19.23 -11.30
CA LEU A 82 17.59 -19.71 -12.67
C LEU A 82 17.48 -18.52 -13.63
N LYS A 83 17.38 -18.78 -14.94
CA LYS A 83 17.50 -17.78 -16.01
C LYS A 83 16.23 -17.76 -16.88
N GLY A 84 15.09 -17.44 -16.29
CA GLY A 84 13.76 -17.44 -16.92
C GLY A 84 13.68 -16.54 -18.15
N ASP A 85 14.32 -15.37 -18.13
CA ASP A 85 14.41 -14.46 -19.28
C ASP A 85 15.12 -15.10 -20.48
N ARG A 86 16.13 -15.94 -20.23
CA ARG A 86 16.94 -16.59 -21.27
C ARG A 86 16.37 -17.95 -21.70
N ASP A 87 15.96 -18.75 -20.72
CA ASP A 87 15.64 -20.18 -20.88
C ASP A 87 14.13 -20.45 -20.92
N GLY A 88 13.31 -19.45 -20.58
CA GLY A 88 11.85 -19.47 -20.63
C GLY A 88 11.21 -19.89 -19.30
N TYR A 89 10.42 -18.99 -18.72
CA TYR A 89 9.70 -19.18 -17.45
C TYR A 89 8.85 -20.46 -17.38
N ARG A 90 8.14 -20.83 -18.46
CA ARG A 90 7.36 -22.09 -18.51
C ARG A 90 8.19 -23.35 -18.22
N GLY A 91 9.48 -23.33 -18.56
CA GLY A 91 10.40 -24.42 -18.29
C GLY A 91 11.17 -24.28 -16.98
N GLU A 92 11.43 -23.05 -16.52
CA GLU A 92 12.18 -22.75 -15.30
C GLU A 92 11.31 -22.77 -14.03
N ASP A 93 10.06 -22.30 -14.08
CA ASP A 93 9.11 -22.30 -12.95
C ASP A 93 8.99 -23.70 -12.28
N PRO A 94 8.78 -24.82 -13.02
CA PRO A 94 8.76 -26.15 -12.42
C PRO A 94 10.07 -26.56 -11.74
N LYS A 95 11.22 -26.09 -12.25
CA LYS A 95 12.54 -26.37 -11.66
C LYS A 95 12.73 -25.58 -10.37
N VAL A 96 12.33 -24.31 -10.34
CA VAL A 96 12.30 -23.49 -9.12
C VAL A 96 11.40 -24.16 -8.07
N ALA A 97 10.17 -24.53 -8.45
CA ALA A 97 9.23 -25.18 -7.55
C ALA A 97 9.73 -26.54 -7.03
N ALA A 98 10.38 -27.34 -7.88
CA ALA A 98 10.98 -28.62 -7.48
C ALA A 98 12.13 -28.43 -6.48
N ALA A 99 13.03 -27.49 -6.74
CA ALA A 99 14.15 -27.19 -5.85
C ALA A 99 13.66 -26.63 -4.51
N ALA A 100 12.71 -25.68 -4.53
CA ALA A 100 12.13 -25.12 -3.32
C ALA A 100 11.35 -26.18 -2.51
N ALA A 101 10.59 -27.04 -3.16
CA ALA A 101 9.91 -28.16 -2.47
C ALA A 101 10.89 -29.13 -1.82
N ALA A 102 12.05 -29.39 -2.44
CA ALA A 102 13.10 -30.21 -1.85
C ALA A 102 13.75 -29.54 -0.64
N GLU A 103 14.00 -28.22 -0.73
CA GLU A 103 14.54 -27.42 0.38
C GLU A 103 13.59 -27.42 1.58
N LEU A 104 12.31 -27.09 1.34
CA LEU A 104 11.25 -27.08 2.34
C LEU A 104 11.08 -28.43 3.02
N ARG A 105 11.36 -29.56 2.34
CA ARG A 105 11.28 -30.90 2.94
C ARG A 105 12.52 -31.29 3.73
N GLY A 106 13.71 -31.05 3.17
CA GLY A 106 14.94 -31.70 3.63
C GLY A 106 15.94 -30.80 4.35
N GLN A 107 15.84 -29.49 4.21
CA GLN A 107 16.81 -28.53 4.79
C GLN A 107 16.19 -27.65 5.87
N HIS A 108 14.88 -27.76 6.09
CA HIS A 108 14.16 -27.09 7.19
C HIS A 108 14.41 -25.57 7.26
N PRO A 109 14.18 -24.79 6.19
CA PRO A 109 14.24 -23.34 6.29
C PRO A 109 13.14 -22.82 7.24
N ASP A 110 13.49 -21.82 8.04
CA ASP A 110 12.57 -21.10 8.93
C ASP A 110 11.80 -19.99 8.19
N ALA A 111 12.39 -19.45 7.12
CA ALA A 111 11.73 -18.51 6.22
C ALA A 111 12.21 -18.72 4.78
N ALA A 112 11.27 -18.65 3.83
CA ALA A 112 11.54 -18.87 2.42
C ALA A 112 10.82 -17.86 1.52
N PHE A 113 11.47 -17.48 0.42
CA PHE A 113 10.88 -16.73 -0.69
C PHE A 113 11.01 -17.55 -1.98
N VAL A 114 9.92 -17.66 -2.75
CA VAL A 114 9.91 -18.37 -4.04
C VAL A 114 9.19 -17.50 -5.06
N TYR A 115 9.84 -17.25 -6.19
CA TYR A 115 9.29 -16.52 -7.33
C TYR A 115 9.03 -17.47 -8.50
N LEU A 116 7.91 -17.26 -9.21
CA LEU A 116 7.49 -17.99 -10.40
C LEU A 116 7.00 -16.95 -11.43
N GLY A 117 7.63 -16.88 -12.60
CA GLY A 117 7.46 -15.79 -13.56
C GLY A 117 6.55 -16.08 -14.76
N GLU A 118 6.03 -17.30 -14.93
CA GLU A 118 5.31 -17.68 -16.15
C GLU A 118 4.06 -16.82 -16.42
N ILE A 119 3.34 -16.40 -15.37
CA ILE A 119 2.11 -15.60 -15.52
C ILE A 119 2.40 -14.24 -16.16
N ASP A 120 3.47 -13.57 -15.75
CA ASP A 120 3.91 -12.29 -16.30
C ASP A 120 4.32 -12.44 -17.79
N ALA A 121 5.13 -13.46 -18.08
CA ALA A 121 5.54 -13.78 -19.45
C ALA A 121 4.33 -14.07 -20.37
N ALA A 122 3.30 -14.75 -19.86
CA ALA A 122 2.05 -14.97 -20.58
C ALA A 122 1.25 -13.66 -20.76
N GLY A 123 1.23 -12.79 -19.75
CA GLY A 123 0.62 -11.46 -19.79
C GLY A 123 1.23 -10.58 -20.88
N HIS A 124 2.56 -10.59 -21.01
CA HIS A 124 3.26 -9.92 -22.10
C HIS A 124 2.94 -10.51 -23.48
N SER A 125 2.90 -11.84 -23.59
CA SER A 125 2.79 -12.52 -24.89
C SER A 125 1.37 -12.52 -25.46
N TYR A 126 0.35 -12.56 -24.59
CA TYR A 126 -1.03 -12.82 -24.99
C TYR A 126 -2.07 -11.86 -24.39
N GLY A 127 -1.70 -11.08 -23.36
CA GLY A 127 -2.61 -10.21 -22.62
C GLY A 127 -3.38 -10.91 -21.50
N ALA A 128 -3.72 -10.16 -20.44
CA ALA A 128 -4.35 -10.70 -19.24
C ALA A 128 -5.78 -11.23 -19.46
N ALA A 129 -6.47 -10.80 -20.53
CA ALA A 129 -7.79 -11.30 -20.86
C ALA A 129 -7.77 -12.60 -21.71
N SER A 130 -6.58 -13.14 -21.99
CA SER A 130 -6.43 -14.32 -22.85
C SER A 130 -6.60 -15.65 -22.09
N GLN A 131 -6.97 -16.71 -22.82
CA GLN A 131 -7.00 -18.07 -22.28
C GLN A 131 -5.59 -18.55 -21.89
N GLN A 132 -4.56 -18.14 -22.62
CA GLN A 132 -3.17 -18.49 -22.35
C GLN A 132 -2.69 -17.95 -20.99
N TYR A 133 -3.14 -16.76 -20.62
CA TYR A 133 -2.90 -16.19 -19.29
C TYR A 133 -3.58 -17.04 -18.21
N LEU A 134 -4.86 -17.40 -18.39
CA LEU A 134 -5.57 -18.29 -17.46
C LEU A 134 -4.92 -19.68 -17.36
N ASP A 135 -4.42 -20.22 -18.46
CA ASP A 135 -3.72 -21.51 -18.45
C ASP A 135 -2.38 -21.41 -17.71
N ALA A 136 -1.66 -20.28 -17.80
CA ALA A 136 -0.46 -20.03 -17.01
C ALA A 136 -0.77 -19.91 -15.52
N VAL A 137 -1.85 -19.22 -15.15
CA VAL A 137 -2.34 -19.17 -13.77
C VAL A 137 -2.59 -20.58 -13.23
N ALA A 138 -3.29 -21.44 -13.99
CA ALA A 138 -3.57 -22.82 -13.57
C ALA A 138 -2.29 -23.66 -13.40
N ARG A 139 -1.26 -23.45 -14.23
CA ARG A 139 0.03 -24.13 -14.08
C ARG A 139 0.78 -23.67 -12.84
N VAL A 140 0.89 -22.37 -12.62
CA VAL A 140 1.56 -21.81 -11.44
C VAL A 140 0.81 -22.17 -10.15
N ASP A 141 -0.52 -22.22 -10.15
CA ASP A 141 -1.31 -22.71 -9.01
C ASP A 141 -0.94 -24.14 -8.62
N ALA A 142 -0.76 -25.04 -9.60
CA ALA A 142 -0.29 -26.41 -9.33
C ALA A 142 1.12 -26.44 -8.72
N LEU A 143 2.01 -25.53 -9.13
CA LEU A 143 3.36 -25.39 -8.55
C LEU A 143 3.30 -24.84 -7.11
N VAL A 144 2.43 -23.87 -6.83
CA VAL A 144 2.15 -23.42 -5.46
C VAL A 144 1.64 -24.59 -4.61
N GLY A 145 0.71 -25.39 -5.14
CA GLY A 145 0.22 -26.61 -4.49
C GLY A 145 1.34 -27.61 -4.14
N GLN A 146 2.34 -27.75 -5.01
CA GLN A 146 3.53 -28.57 -4.74
C GLN A 146 4.34 -28.04 -3.55
N LEU A 147 4.52 -26.73 -3.42
CA LEU A 147 5.22 -26.12 -2.28
C LEU A 147 4.44 -26.32 -0.97
N LEU A 148 3.11 -26.11 -1.01
CA LEU A 148 2.26 -26.34 0.16
C LEU A 148 2.28 -27.81 0.60
N THR A 149 2.23 -28.73 -0.35
CA THR A 149 2.35 -30.17 -0.09
C THR A 149 3.71 -30.51 0.54
N ALA A 150 4.79 -29.88 0.08
CA ALA A 150 6.12 -30.07 0.63
C ALA A 150 6.20 -29.67 2.12
N VAL A 151 5.57 -28.55 2.48
CA VAL A 151 5.44 -28.09 3.88
C VAL A 151 4.56 -29.03 4.70
N GLN A 152 3.38 -29.39 4.20
CA GLN A 152 2.41 -30.24 4.92
C GLN A 152 2.92 -31.66 5.19
N ASN A 153 3.75 -32.19 4.30
CA ASN A 153 4.31 -33.54 4.42
C ASN A 153 5.57 -33.60 5.31
N ARG A 154 6.02 -32.48 5.90
CA ARG A 154 7.13 -32.50 6.85
C ARG A 154 6.72 -33.31 8.09
N PRO A 155 7.57 -34.23 8.59
CA PRO A 155 7.27 -35.02 9.79
C PRO A 155 6.94 -34.16 11.02
N THR A 156 7.49 -32.95 11.08
CA THR A 156 7.33 -31.96 12.15
C THR A 156 6.19 -30.98 11.92
N TYR A 157 5.44 -31.05 10.80
CA TYR A 157 4.44 -30.05 10.42
C TYR A 157 3.43 -29.73 11.54
N GLY A 158 2.95 -30.73 12.28
CA GLY A 158 2.01 -30.54 13.39
C GLY A 158 2.56 -29.76 14.60
N GLN A 159 3.88 -29.56 14.66
CA GLN A 159 4.59 -28.79 15.69
C GLN A 159 5.10 -27.44 15.14
N GLU A 160 4.90 -27.18 13.85
CA GLU A 160 5.37 -25.99 13.15
C GLU A 160 4.24 -24.96 13.03
N ASN A 161 4.61 -23.68 13.00
CA ASN A 161 3.67 -22.58 12.81
C ASN A 161 3.96 -21.85 11.50
N TRP A 162 3.53 -22.44 10.39
CA TRP A 162 3.71 -21.84 9.08
C TRP A 162 2.73 -20.68 8.85
N LYS A 163 3.28 -19.57 8.35
CA LYS A 163 2.52 -18.48 7.75
C LYS A 163 2.86 -18.43 6.26
N VAL A 164 1.86 -18.67 5.43
CA VAL A 164 1.98 -18.68 3.97
C VAL A 164 1.39 -17.39 3.43
N LEU A 165 2.15 -16.72 2.56
CA LEU A 165 1.77 -15.50 1.86
C LEU A 165 1.96 -15.74 0.36
N VAL A 166 0.96 -15.38 -0.46
CA VAL A 166 1.03 -15.40 -1.92
C VAL A 166 0.60 -14.03 -2.42
N THR A 167 1.40 -13.43 -3.28
CA THR A 167 1.19 -12.06 -3.79
C THR A 167 1.72 -11.94 -5.20
N THR A 168 1.38 -10.84 -5.85
CA THR A 168 2.03 -10.35 -7.07
C THR A 168 2.50 -8.92 -6.86
N ASP A 169 3.46 -8.47 -7.66
CA ASP A 169 4.10 -7.16 -7.67
C ASP A 169 3.38 -6.12 -8.53
N HIS A 170 2.65 -6.56 -9.56
CA HIS A 170 1.78 -5.74 -10.41
C HIS A 170 0.77 -6.61 -11.18
N GLY A 171 -0.18 -5.97 -11.84
CA GLY A 171 -1.06 -6.60 -12.81
C GLY A 171 -0.65 -6.32 -14.26
N HIS A 172 -1.60 -6.52 -15.18
CA HIS A 172 -1.43 -6.35 -16.62
C HIS A 172 -2.70 -5.74 -17.24
N THR A 173 -2.55 -5.04 -18.35
CA THR A 173 -3.72 -4.65 -19.15
C THR A 173 -4.37 -5.87 -19.82
N PRO A 174 -5.68 -5.79 -20.18
CA PRO A 174 -6.36 -6.88 -20.89
C PRO A 174 -5.65 -7.34 -22.16
N SER A 175 -5.04 -6.41 -22.91
CA SER A 175 -4.30 -6.69 -24.16
C SER A 175 -2.82 -7.02 -23.96
N GLY A 176 -2.32 -6.93 -22.73
CA GLY A 176 -0.91 -7.19 -22.40
C GLY A 176 -0.10 -5.92 -22.16
N GLY A 177 1.05 -6.11 -21.51
CA GLY A 177 1.88 -5.02 -21.00
C GLY A 177 1.43 -4.49 -19.63
N HIS A 178 2.35 -3.78 -18.99
CA HIS A 178 2.21 -3.12 -17.71
C HIS A 178 3.20 -1.93 -17.65
N GLY A 179 3.10 -1.08 -16.62
CA GLY A 179 4.00 0.05 -16.37
C GLY A 179 3.29 1.39 -16.21
N GLY A 180 2.00 1.44 -16.55
CA GLY A 180 1.10 2.58 -16.39
C GLY A 180 0.41 2.64 -15.03
N SER A 181 -0.71 3.34 -15.01
CA SER A 181 -1.46 3.72 -13.80
C SER A 181 -2.84 3.06 -13.71
N THR A 182 -3.21 2.21 -14.67
CA THR A 182 -4.56 1.66 -14.72
C THR A 182 -4.83 0.75 -13.52
N THR A 183 -6.10 0.64 -13.12
CA THR A 183 -6.54 -0.29 -12.06
C THR A 183 -6.10 -1.73 -12.34
N ALA A 184 -6.05 -2.14 -13.61
CA ALA A 184 -5.61 -3.47 -14.00
C ALA A 184 -4.10 -3.68 -13.78
N GLU A 185 -3.27 -2.66 -14.00
CA GLU A 185 -1.82 -2.73 -13.78
C GLU A 185 -1.43 -2.55 -12.31
N ARG A 186 -2.18 -1.73 -11.56
CA ARG A 186 -1.99 -1.51 -10.12
C ARG A 186 -2.65 -2.60 -9.26
N GLY A 187 -3.59 -3.35 -9.85
CA GLY A 187 -4.38 -4.38 -9.18
C GLY A 187 -3.51 -5.55 -8.73
N THR A 188 -3.20 -5.57 -7.43
CA THR A 188 -2.43 -6.63 -6.78
C THR A 188 -3.22 -7.19 -5.60
N PHE A 189 -2.77 -8.32 -5.05
CA PHE A 189 -3.42 -8.97 -3.93
C PHE A 189 -2.40 -9.59 -2.99
N VAL A 190 -2.81 -9.83 -1.75
CA VAL A 190 -2.09 -10.70 -0.81
C VAL A 190 -3.07 -11.76 -0.29
N ILE A 191 -2.81 -13.02 -0.60
CA ILE A 191 -3.48 -14.17 0.00
C ILE A 191 -2.62 -14.64 1.17
N ALA A 192 -3.24 -14.81 2.34
CA ALA A 192 -2.54 -15.23 3.55
C ALA A 192 -3.23 -16.41 4.25
N LYS A 193 -2.42 -17.33 4.80
CA LYS A 193 -2.88 -18.41 5.66
C LYS A 193 -1.90 -18.64 6.80
N GLY A 194 -2.42 -18.78 8.02
CA GLY A 194 -1.62 -19.12 9.20
C GLY A 194 -2.26 -18.59 10.47
N ALA A 195 -1.59 -18.80 11.62
CA ALA A 195 -2.07 -18.31 12.90
C ALA A 195 -2.33 -16.79 12.89
N GLY A 196 -3.50 -16.38 13.39
CA GLY A 196 -3.95 -14.99 13.43
C GLY A 196 -4.64 -14.47 12.16
N ILE A 197 -4.77 -15.30 11.12
CA ILE A 197 -5.52 -14.96 9.89
C ILE A 197 -6.81 -15.76 9.86
N PRO A 198 -7.99 -15.13 10.04
CA PRO A 198 -9.28 -15.83 9.97
C PRO A 198 -9.52 -16.44 8.59
N ALA A 199 -10.02 -17.69 8.55
CA ALA A 199 -10.35 -18.34 7.29
C ALA A 199 -11.55 -17.64 6.62
N GLY A 200 -11.44 -17.37 5.32
CA GLY A 200 -12.52 -16.75 4.54
C GLY A 200 -12.72 -15.25 4.79
N SER A 201 -11.85 -14.59 5.56
CA SER A 201 -11.91 -13.13 5.72
C SER A 201 -11.35 -12.40 4.51
N VAL A 202 -11.93 -11.25 4.21
CA VAL A 202 -11.42 -10.27 3.23
C VAL A 202 -11.03 -8.99 3.97
N ARG A 203 -9.96 -8.35 3.52
CA ARG A 203 -9.47 -7.08 4.03
C ARG A 203 -9.16 -6.15 2.86
N ASP A 204 -9.53 -4.88 2.99
CA ASP A 204 -9.36 -3.84 1.97
C ASP A 204 -8.18 -2.89 2.30
N ASP A 205 -7.55 -3.06 3.47
CA ASP A 205 -6.48 -2.19 3.98
C ASP A 205 -5.05 -2.73 3.71
N VAL A 206 -4.96 -3.89 3.05
CA VAL A 206 -3.70 -4.61 2.81
C VAL A 206 -2.93 -4.01 1.63
N LYS A 207 -1.61 -3.88 1.80
CA LYS A 207 -0.67 -3.38 0.77
C LYS A 207 0.51 -4.35 0.58
N LEU A 208 1.20 -4.24 -0.55
CA LEU A 208 2.38 -5.06 -0.88
C LEU A 208 3.49 -4.97 0.19
N SER A 209 3.66 -3.79 0.79
CA SER A 209 4.66 -3.57 1.85
C SER A 209 4.40 -4.39 3.12
N ASP A 210 3.17 -4.89 3.31
CA ASP A 210 2.78 -5.69 4.49
C ASP A 210 3.35 -7.11 4.46
N VAL A 211 3.77 -7.60 3.29
CA VAL A 211 4.33 -8.96 3.13
C VAL A 211 5.60 -9.12 3.97
N ALA A 212 6.58 -8.22 3.79
CA ALA A 212 7.81 -8.22 4.60
C ALA A 212 7.51 -8.02 6.09
N ALA A 213 6.61 -7.08 6.44
CA ALA A 213 6.25 -6.82 7.83
C ALA A 213 5.64 -8.07 8.49
N THR A 214 4.80 -8.79 7.77
CA THR A 214 4.15 -10.02 8.24
C THR A 214 5.15 -11.17 8.38
N ALA A 215 6.07 -11.33 7.42
CA ALA A 215 7.13 -12.33 7.50
C ALA A 215 8.05 -12.09 8.70
N LEU A 216 8.48 -10.84 8.94
CA LEU A 216 9.32 -10.47 10.07
C LEU A 216 8.61 -10.70 11.41
N ALA A 217 7.35 -10.28 11.51
CA ALA A 217 6.56 -10.47 12.72
C ALA A 217 6.37 -11.96 13.07
N GLN A 218 6.20 -12.83 12.06
CA GLN A 218 6.03 -14.27 12.27
C GLN A 218 7.21 -14.90 13.01
N VAL A 219 8.44 -14.47 12.70
CA VAL A 219 9.67 -14.96 13.33
C VAL A 219 10.14 -14.06 14.47
N GLY A 220 9.33 -13.10 14.92
CA GLY A 220 9.63 -12.20 16.04
C GLY A 220 10.83 -11.29 15.78
N VAL A 221 10.97 -10.78 14.55
CA VAL A 221 11.93 -9.73 14.17
C VAL A 221 11.19 -8.39 14.07
N SER A 222 11.85 -7.31 14.48
CA SER A 222 11.27 -5.97 14.51
C SER A 222 10.82 -5.49 13.13
N THR A 223 9.64 -4.87 13.07
CA THR A 223 9.08 -4.21 11.89
C THR A 223 9.30 -2.69 11.90
N SER A 224 10.10 -2.17 12.84
CA SER A 224 10.39 -0.75 12.92
C SER A 224 11.02 -0.21 11.63
N GLY A 225 10.57 0.96 11.19
CA GLY A 225 11.06 1.64 9.99
C GLY A 225 10.44 1.16 8.67
N LEU A 226 9.56 0.16 8.70
CA LEU A 226 8.77 -0.27 7.54
C LEU A 226 7.60 0.68 7.27
N ASP A 227 7.14 0.73 6.02
CA ASP A 227 5.82 1.30 5.68
C ASP A 227 4.71 0.26 5.83
N GLY A 228 5.06 -1.02 5.71
CA GLY A 228 4.14 -2.15 5.89
C GLY A 228 3.80 -2.43 7.35
N VAL A 229 2.61 -2.98 7.56
CA VAL A 229 2.11 -3.44 8.86
C VAL A 229 1.82 -4.94 8.81
N PRO A 230 2.06 -5.71 9.88
CA PRO A 230 1.73 -7.14 9.89
C PRO A 230 0.23 -7.39 9.71
N LEU A 231 -0.15 -8.38 8.90
CA LEU A 231 -1.55 -8.75 8.64
C LEU A 231 -2.32 -9.25 9.87
N GLY A 232 -1.65 -9.55 10.98
CA GLY A 232 -2.30 -9.87 12.25
C GLY A 232 -2.68 -8.63 13.07
N ALA A 233 -2.23 -7.44 12.68
CA ALA A 233 -2.54 -6.20 13.38
C ALA A 233 -3.94 -5.70 12.99
N PRO A 234 -4.76 -5.27 13.96
CA PRO A 234 -6.05 -4.67 13.67
C PRO A 234 -5.88 -3.30 13.01
N GLY A 235 -6.66 -3.03 11.96
CA GLY A 235 -6.89 -1.68 11.49
C GLY A 235 -7.65 -0.90 12.56
N THR A 236 -7.20 0.32 12.86
CA THR A 236 -7.85 1.21 13.85
C THR A 236 -8.19 2.55 13.25
N ASP A 237 -8.23 2.65 11.92
CA ASP A 237 -8.59 3.88 11.24
C ASP A 237 -10.09 4.12 11.38
N PRO A 238 -10.54 5.25 11.95
CA PRO A 238 -11.96 5.57 11.96
C PRO A 238 -12.55 5.67 10.53
N PHE A 239 -11.77 6.00 9.50
CA PHE A 239 -12.29 6.14 8.14
C PHE A 239 -12.77 4.80 7.56
N ASP A 240 -12.09 3.69 7.84
CA ASP A 240 -12.51 2.34 7.42
C ASP A 240 -13.93 1.99 7.86
N THR A 241 -14.39 2.57 8.99
CA THR A 241 -15.73 2.30 9.53
C THR A 241 -16.86 2.81 8.63
N VAL A 242 -16.58 3.71 7.68
CA VAL A 242 -17.60 4.22 6.74
C VAL A 242 -17.71 3.40 5.45
N ARG A 243 -16.83 2.41 5.23
CA ARG A 243 -16.86 1.52 4.04
C ARG A 243 -18.26 0.95 3.74
N PRO A 244 -19.03 0.44 4.73
CA PRO A 244 -20.38 -0.09 4.45
C PRO A 244 -21.36 0.94 3.87
N GLY A 245 -21.11 2.24 4.08
CA GLY A 245 -21.93 3.36 3.62
C GLY A 245 -21.48 3.97 2.30
N LEU A 246 -20.46 3.42 1.63
CA LEU A 246 -19.97 3.94 0.35
C LEU A 246 -21.03 3.81 -0.76
N GLN A 247 -21.08 4.84 -1.60
CA GLN A 247 -22.03 4.99 -2.69
C GLN A 247 -21.34 4.79 -4.04
N ALA A 248 -22.13 4.44 -5.05
CA ALA A 248 -21.69 4.39 -6.44
C ALA A 248 -21.68 5.81 -7.03
N ARG A 249 -20.92 6.01 -8.12
CA ARG A 249 -20.83 7.30 -8.82
C ARG A 249 -22.18 7.96 -9.09
N VAL A 250 -22.19 9.28 -9.03
CA VAL A 250 -23.28 10.17 -9.42
C VAL A 250 -22.88 10.88 -10.71
N ASP A 251 -21.77 11.61 -10.69
CA ASP A 251 -21.34 12.48 -11.77
C ASP A 251 -20.11 11.93 -12.52
N GLU A 252 -19.31 11.08 -11.87
CA GLU A 252 -18.02 10.57 -12.36
C GLU A 252 -18.16 9.46 -13.40
N THR A 253 -18.60 9.81 -14.61
CA THR A 253 -18.93 8.81 -15.64
C THR A 253 -17.75 7.99 -16.19
N GLY A 254 -16.51 8.27 -15.77
CA GLY A 254 -15.34 7.43 -16.00
C GLY A 254 -15.28 6.17 -15.11
N ILE A 255 -15.88 6.22 -13.92
CA ILE A 255 -15.80 5.15 -12.91
C ILE A 255 -16.90 4.11 -13.12
N PRO A 256 -16.65 2.81 -13.30
CA PRO A 256 -17.73 1.85 -13.60
C PRO A 256 -18.90 1.91 -12.59
N ALA A 257 -20.15 1.89 -13.09
CA ALA A 257 -21.35 2.20 -12.28
C ALA A 257 -21.59 1.27 -11.06
N GLY A 258 -20.97 0.09 -11.04
CA GLY A 258 -21.04 -0.84 -9.91
C GLY A 258 -20.00 -0.58 -8.81
N VAL A 259 -19.01 0.28 -9.06
CA VAL A 259 -17.97 0.60 -8.08
C VAL A 259 -18.55 1.55 -7.05
N LYS A 260 -18.61 1.11 -5.81
CA LYS A 260 -18.91 1.95 -4.66
C LYS A 260 -17.60 2.44 -4.06
N GLY A 261 -17.46 3.73 -3.82
CA GLY A 261 -16.19 4.22 -3.33
C GLY A 261 -16.12 5.66 -2.89
N PHE A 262 -17.26 6.32 -2.62
CA PHE A 262 -17.25 7.60 -1.91
C PHE A 262 -18.44 7.73 -0.94
N THR A 263 -18.29 8.58 0.08
CA THR A 263 -19.38 9.08 0.93
C THR A 263 -19.00 10.41 1.56
N HIS A 264 -19.96 11.30 1.79
CA HIS A 264 -19.76 12.51 2.61
C HIS A 264 -20.13 12.29 4.09
N THR A 265 -20.54 11.08 4.47
CA THR A 265 -20.85 10.77 5.87
C THR A 265 -19.55 10.52 6.62
N PRO A 266 -19.17 11.39 7.57
CA PRO A 266 -17.97 11.17 8.36
C PRO A 266 -18.17 10.03 9.37
N PRO A 267 -17.08 9.37 9.81
CA PRO A 267 -17.17 8.39 10.88
C PRO A 267 -17.60 9.04 12.20
N ALA A 268 -17.95 8.21 13.17
CA ALA A 268 -18.46 8.66 14.47
C ALA A 268 -17.55 9.72 15.13
N GLY A 269 -18.14 10.85 15.51
CA GLY A 269 -17.46 11.96 16.19
C GLY A 269 -16.68 12.92 15.26
N TRP A 270 -16.53 12.60 13.98
CA TRP A 270 -15.96 13.50 12.99
C TRP A 270 -17.05 14.35 12.35
N SER A 271 -16.67 15.50 11.79
CA SER A 271 -17.61 16.40 11.10
C SER A 271 -16.95 17.13 9.93
N LEU A 272 -17.77 17.54 8.97
CA LEU A 272 -17.38 18.40 7.85
C LEU A 272 -17.94 19.80 8.07
N ASP A 273 -17.10 20.82 7.91
CA ASP A 273 -17.52 22.23 7.85
C ASP A 273 -17.36 22.73 6.41
N ASN A 274 -18.50 22.84 5.72
CA ASN A 274 -18.64 23.36 4.37
C ASN A 274 -19.28 24.76 4.37
N SER A 275 -19.27 25.49 5.51
CA SER A 275 -19.94 26.79 5.61
C SER A 275 -19.38 27.87 4.67
N LYS A 276 -18.16 27.66 4.15
CA LYS A 276 -17.49 28.53 3.17
C LYS A 276 -17.40 27.91 1.78
N MET A 277 -17.88 26.68 1.62
CA MET A 277 -17.84 25.96 0.35
C MET A 277 -18.80 26.62 -0.63
N GLY A 278 -18.38 26.67 -1.89
CA GLY A 278 -19.28 26.89 -3.01
C GLY A 278 -20.43 25.88 -3.09
N THR A 279 -21.38 26.12 -3.98
CA THR A 279 -22.51 25.20 -4.23
C THR A 279 -22.45 24.64 -5.65
N GLY A 280 -22.86 23.39 -5.84
CA GLY A 280 -22.78 22.71 -7.14
C GLY A 280 -21.49 21.91 -7.27
N GLY A 281 -20.99 21.77 -8.50
CA GLY A 281 -19.79 21.00 -8.82
C GLY A 281 -20.05 19.49 -8.88
N VAL A 282 -18.99 18.70 -9.07
CA VAL A 282 -19.09 17.24 -9.07
C VAL A 282 -19.51 16.74 -7.70
N THR A 283 -20.62 15.98 -7.66
CA THR A 283 -21.28 15.54 -6.43
C THR A 283 -20.32 14.81 -5.50
N GLU A 284 -19.50 13.91 -6.03
CA GLU A 284 -18.53 13.10 -5.32
C GLU A 284 -17.51 13.94 -4.53
N TRP A 285 -17.21 15.14 -5.00
CA TRP A 285 -16.13 16.00 -4.50
C TRP A 285 -16.65 17.34 -3.95
N ALA A 286 -17.94 17.42 -3.59
CA ALA A 286 -18.55 18.60 -2.98
C ALA A 286 -18.12 18.78 -1.50
N GLY A 287 -16.87 19.18 -1.30
CA GLY A 287 -16.18 19.25 -0.02
C GLY A 287 -15.38 17.98 0.28
N TRP A 288 -14.95 17.80 1.54
CA TRP A 288 -14.30 16.55 1.94
C TRP A 288 -15.23 15.34 1.70
N ALA A 289 -14.67 14.30 1.11
CA ALA A 289 -15.31 13.00 0.92
C ALA A 289 -14.42 11.89 1.50
N PHE A 290 -15.02 10.76 1.87
CA PHE A 290 -14.30 9.55 2.27
C PHE A 290 -14.37 8.58 1.12
N ALA A 291 -13.22 8.24 0.54
CA ALA A 291 -13.14 7.52 -0.71
C ALA A 291 -12.13 6.37 -0.66
N THR A 292 -12.30 5.43 -1.60
CA THR A 292 -11.37 4.33 -1.80
C THR A 292 -10.41 4.62 -2.95
N ASP A 293 -9.25 3.95 -2.96
CA ASP A 293 -8.23 4.14 -3.99
C ASP A 293 -8.77 3.80 -5.38
N GLU A 294 -9.50 2.68 -5.50
CA GLU A 294 -10.10 2.25 -6.76
C GLU A 294 -11.14 3.22 -7.30
N PHE A 295 -11.75 4.05 -6.46
CA PHE A 295 -12.74 5.04 -6.91
C PHE A 295 -12.07 6.37 -7.26
N TRP A 296 -11.36 6.96 -6.30
CA TRP A 296 -10.77 8.29 -6.47
C TRP A 296 -9.74 8.35 -7.60
N THR A 297 -8.91 7.32 -7.74
CA THR A 297 -7.89 7.33 -8.80
C THR A 297 -8.45 7.16 -10.21
N GLN A 298 -9.73 6.77 -10.33
CA GLN A 298 -10.43 6.64 -11.61
C GLN A 298 -11.24 7.87 -12.00
N SER A 299 -11.39 8.87 -11.13
CA SER A 299 -11.95 10.19 -11.48
C SER A 299 -11.18 10.79 -12.65
N GLN A 300 -9.88 10.97 -12.46
CA GLN A 300 -8.95 11.25 -13.55
C GLN A 300 -7.60 10.61 -13.30
N ARG A 301 -7.24 9.68 -14.19
CA ARG A 301 -5.96 8.97 -14.16
C ARG A 301 -4.80 9.84 -14.61
N ASP A 302 -3.59 9.39 -14.28
CA ASP A 302 -2.32 9.97 -14.72
C ASP A 302 -2.07 11.41 -14.21
N GLN A 303 -2.79 11.77 -13.14
CA GLN A 303 -2.73 13.06 -12.44
C GLN A 303 -2.26 12.92 -10.99
N TRP A 304 -1.44 11.90 -10.73
CA TRP A 304 -0.75 11.66 -9.46
C TRP A 304 -1.61 11.08 -8.32
N ARG A 305 -2.93 10.93 -8.51
CA ARG A 305 -3.84 10.30 -7.52
C ARG A 305 -3.40 8.89 -7.15
N GLU A 306 -2.91 8.13 -8.13
CA GLU A 306 -2.43 6.74 -8.01
C GLU A 306 -1.24 6.57 -7.07
N LEU A 307 -0.64 7.68 -6.68
CA LEU A 307 0.61 7.72 -5.96
C LEU A 307 0.36 7.98 -4.46
N ASN A 308 -0.91 7.96 -4.03
CA ASN A 308 -1.35 7.91 -2.63
C ASN A 308 -1.14 6.51 -2.00
N VAL A 309 0.07 5.97 -2.11
CA VAL A 309 0.39 4.58 -1.75
C VAL A 309 0.37 4.28 -0.24
N ARG A 310 0.37 5.31 0.60
CA ARG A 310 0.37 5.17 2.07
C ARG A 310 -1.01 5.18 2.71
N SER A 311 -2.03 5.64 1.99
CA SER A 311 -3.41 5.54 2.46
C SER A 311 -3.93 4.11 2.27
N ARG A 312 -4.79 3.66 3.17
CA ARG A 312 -5.31 2.30 3.21
C ARG A 312 -6.83 2.33 3.26
N ASP A 313 -7.45 1.32 2.68
CA ASP A 313 -8.90 1.17 2.68
C ASP A 313 -9.66 2.47 2.32
N VAL A 314 -10.28 3.15 3.29
CA VAL A 314 -11.01 4.41 3.09
C VAL A 314 -10.20 5.56 3.65
N PHE A 315 -9.98 6.60 2.84
CA PHE A 315 -9.27 7.82 3.24
C PHE A 315 -10.07 9.07 2.91
N ALA A 316 -9.76 10.18 3.58
CA ALA A 316 -10.40 11.46 3.30
C ALA A 316 -9.74 12.15 2.10
N VAL A 317 -10.56 12.72 1.22
CA VAL A 317 -10.16 13.42 -0.02
C VAL A 317 -10.86 14.77 -0.07
N ALA A 318 -10.09 15.83 -0.36
CA ALA A 318 -10.60 17.09 -0.86
C ALA A 318 -9.99 17.32 -2.25
N ASP A 319 -10.82 17.32 -3.29
CA ASP A 319 -10.37 17.38 -4.69
C ASP A 319 -11.09 18.54 -5.39
N SER A 320 -10.41 19.67 -5.51
CA SER A 320 -11.03 20.87 -6.10
C SER A 320 -10.88 20.92 -7.63
N ASP A 321 -9.89 20.20 -8.17
CA ASP A 321 -9.74 19.90 -9.60
C ASP A 321 -11.00 19.19 -10.12
N GLU A 322 -11.32 18.01 -9.57
CA GLU A 322 -12.50 17.26 -10.03
C GLU A 322 -13.82 17.96 -9.66
N TRP A 323 -13.89 18.69 -8.54
CA TRP A 323 -15.10 19.43 -8.18
C TRP A 323 -15.47 20.50 -9.22
N ASP A 324 -14.48 21.14 -9.85
CA ASP A 324 -14.66 22.22 -10.84
C ASP A 324 -15.23 21.73 -12.18
N ASP A 325 -15.17 20.43 -12.47
CA ASP A 325 -15.60 19.84 -13.75
C ASP A 325 -17.12 19.94 -14.02
N LYS A 326 -17.89 20.42 -13.04
CA LYS A 326 -19.31 20.75 -13.20
C LYS A 326 -19.64 22.15 -12.72
N ALA A 327 -20.74 22.67 -13.23
CA ALA A 327 -21.23 24.00 -12.87
C ALA A 327 -21.38 24.18 -11.35
N HIS A 328 -20.70 25.20 -10.82
CA HIS A 328 -20.74 25.58 -9.41
C HIS A 328 -20.72 27.10 -9.24
N THR A 329 -20.81 27.55 -7.99
CA THR A 329 -20.60 28.95 -7.60
C THR A 329 -19.70 29.00 -6.38
N GLY A 330 -18.96 30.11 -6.21
CA GLY A 330 -18.02 30.24 -5.11
C GLY A 330 -16.73 29.48 -5.38
N THR A 331 -16.00 29.13 -4.32
CA THR A 331 -14.73 28.40 -4.39
C THR A 331 -14.82 27.14 -3.54
N PHE A 332 -13.92 26.19 -3.74
CA PHE A 332 -13.76 25.07 -2.81
C PHE A 332 -13.19 25.60 -1.48
N ASP A 333 -13.89 25.39 -0.35
CA ASP A 333 -13.38 25.66 0.99
C ASP A 333 -14.10 24.74 2.00
N SER A 334 -13.44 23.64 2.35
CA SER A 334 -13.99 22.60 3.19
C SER A 334 -13.00 22.21 4.29
N THR A 335 -13.52 21.96 5.48
CA THR A 335 -12.73 21.58 6.64
C THR A 335 -13.20 20.25 7.24
N LEU A 336 -12.31 19.27 7.30
CA LEU A 336 -12.51 18.03 8.04
C LEU A 336 -12.10 18.24 9.51
N VAL A 337 -12.97 17.89 10.45
CA VAL A 337 -12.78 18.12 11.89
C VAL A 337 -12.79 16.81 12.66
N THR A 338 -11.79 16.60 13.50
CA THR A 338 -11.71 15.42 14.38
C THR A 338 -12.71 15.48 15.55
N PRO A 339 -12.98 14.35 16.21
CA PRO A 339 -13.54 14.36 17.55
C PRO A 339 -12.65 15.15 18.51
N LYS A 340 -13.21 15.50 19.67
CA LYS A 340 -12.43 16.00 20.81
C LYS A 340 -11.57 14.87 21.37
N TRP A 341 -10.27 15.09 21.47
CA TRP A 341 -9.35 14.19 22.15
C TRP A 341 -8.91 14.78 23.47
N ALA A 342 -8.98 13.97 24.54
CA ALA A 342 -8.52 14.37 25.86
C ALA A 342 -7.01 14.62 25.86
N VAL A 343 -6.58 15.73 26.45
CA VAL A 343 -5.18 16.10 26.60
C VAL A 343 -4.92 16.59 28.01
N ALA A 344 -3.65 16.60 28.40
CA ALA A 344 -3.20 17.18 29.65
C ALA A 344 -2.55 18.53 29.36
N GLY A 345 -3.06 19.61 29.96
CA GLY A 345 -2.48 20.94 29.82
C GLY A 345 -0.99 20.98 30.16
N GLY A 346 -0.20 21.69 29.35
CA GLY A 346 1.25 21.78 29.49
C GLY A 346 2.04 20.56 28.97
N SER A 347 1.36 19.54 28.42
CA SER A 347 2.04 18.42 27.75
C SER A 347 2.39 18.72 26.29
N THR A 348 3.29 17.91 25.71
CA THR A 348 3.46 17.81 24.26
C THR A 348 2.77 16.54 23.78
N ARG A 349 1.96 16.66 22.73
CA ARG A 349 1.30 15.54 22.04
C ARG A 349 1.81 15.44 20.62
N THR A 350 1.84 14.24 20.05
CA THR A 350 2.30 14.04 18.67
C THR A 350 1.10 13.68 17.80
N LEU A 351 0.76 14.57 16.86
CA LEU A 351 -0.22 14.30 15.83
C LEU A 351 0.47 13.61 14.65
N THR A 352 -0.01 12.44 14.26
CA THR A 352 0.47 11.70 13.08
C THR A 352 -0.67 11.39 12.12
N PHE A 353 -0.40 11.44 10.82
CA PHE A 353 -1.36 11.07 9.77
C PHE A 353 -0.60 10.73 8.48
N GLN A 354 -1.22 9.99 7.57
CA GLN A 354 -0.75 9.85 6.20
C GLN A 354 -1.36 10.98 5.37
N THR A 355 -0.61 11.46 4.38
CA THR A 355 -1.09 12.53 3.52
C THR A 355 -0.57 12.40 2.09
N HIS A 356 -1.40 12.79 1.14
CA HIS A 356 -0.97 13.00 -0.24
C HIS A 356 -1.53 14.34 -0.73
N TYR A 357 -0.64 15.30 -0.96
CA TYR A 357 -0.98 16.66 -1.37
C TYR A 357 -0.16 17.06 -2.59
N ARG A 358 -0.86 17.54 -3.62
CA ARG A 358 -0.27 18.20 -4.80
C ARG A 358 -0.46 19.70 -4.64
N HIS A 359 0.60 20.49 -4.78
CA HIS A 359 0.58 21.92 -4.57
C HIS A 359 0.47 22.71 -5.89
N GLU A 360 -0.41 23.70 -5.90
CA GLU A 360 -0.45 24.77 -6.89
C GLU A 360 -0.73 26.13 -6.24
N ALA A 361 -0.32 27.22 -6.90
CA ALA A 361 -0.62 28.57 -6.43
C ALA A 361 -2.14 28.85 -6.51
N GLY A 362 -2.70 29.44 -5.45
CA GLY A 362 -4.13 29.76 -5.36
C GLY A 362 -4.91 28.84 -4.40
N GLN A 363 -4.40 27.63 -4.15
CA GLN A 363 -4.97 26.73 -3.15
C GLN A 363 -4.23 26.84 -1.80
N THR A 364 -4.91 26.43 -0.73
CA THR A 364 -4.36 26.38 0.63
C THR A 364 -4.70 25.04 1.27
N ALA A 365 -3.70 24.34 1.82
CA ALA A 365 -3.89 23.18 2.67
C ALA A 365 -3.27 23.44 4.05
N GLN A 366 -4.09 23.38 5.10
CA GLN A 366 -3.71 23.73 6.46
C GLN A 366 -4.17 22.69 7.48
N VAL A 367 -3.29 22.39 8.43
CA VAL A 367 -3.64 21.72 9.68
C VAL A 367 -3.79 22.79 10.76
N LEU A 368 -4.95 22.83 11.40
CA LEU A 368 -5.25 23.73 12.51
C LEU A 368 -5.62 22.94 13.76
N VAL A 369 -5.45 23.55 14.92
CA VAL A 369 -5.84 22.98 16.21
C VAL A 369 -6.70 23.97 17.00
N SER A 370 -7.66 23.45 17.74
CA SER A 370 -8.46 24.20 18.72
C SER A 370 -8.38 23.46 20.05
N TYR A 371 -8.10 24.18 21.13
CA TYR A 371 -8.10 23.65 22.49
C TYR A 371 -9.33 24.17 23.24
N ASP A 372 -10.08 23.27 23.86
CA ASP A 372 -11.33 23.54 24.60
C ASP A 372 -12.33 24.43 23.83
N GLY A 373 -12.38 24.30 22.50
CA GLY A 373 -13.29 25.06 21.62
C GLY A 373 -12.85 26.50 21.32
N ALA A 374 -11.62 26.90 21.66
CA ALA A 374 -11.05 28.20 21.28
C ALA A 374 -10.92 28.35 19.74
N ALA A 375 -10.69 29.58 19.28
CA ALA A 375 -10.46 29.86 17.85
C ALA A 375 -9.31 28.99 17.30
N PRO A 376 -9.49 28.28 16.17
CA PRO A 376 -8.45 27.41 15.63
C PRO A 376 -7.19 28.19 15.22
N THR A 377 -6.02 27.64 15.56
CA THR A 377 -4.71 28.18 15.16
C THR A 377 -4.01 27.24 14.19
N VAL A 378 -3.38 27.79 13.14
CA VAL A 378 -2.62 27.00 12.17
C VAL A 378 -1.35 26.44 12.81
N VAL A 379 -1.14 25.13 12.70
CA VAL A 379 0.09 24.44 13.12
C VAL A 379 0.93 23.96 11.93
N LYS A 380 0.31 23.85 10.75
CA LYS A 380 1.00 23.53 9.49
C LYS A 380 0.28 24.17 8.31
N THR A 381 1.06 24.76 7.41
CA THR A 381 0.63 25.11 6.05
C THR A 381 1.51 24.34 5.07
N TYR A 382 0.91 23.71 4.08
CA TYR A 382 1.65 23.12 2.97
C TYR A 382 1.93 24.19 1.90
N THR A 383 3.18 24.34 1.52
CA THR A 383 3.65 25.31 0.52
C THR A 383 4.34 24.65 -0.67
N ALA A 384 4.29 23.31 -0.73
CA ALA A 384 4.88 22.46 -1.75
C ALA A 384 4.25 21.07 -1.65
N ASP A 385 4.50 20.24 -2.66
CA ASP A 385 4.01 18.86 -2.71
C ASP A 385 4.38 18.05 -1.44
N ALA A 386 3.39 17.32 -0.94
CA ALA A 386 3.57 16.30 0.08
C ALA A 386 2.99 14.98 -0.44
N VAL A 387 3.67 14.41 -1.45
CA VAL A 387 3.28 13.15 -2.08
C VAL A 387 3.48 11.99 -1.11
N ALA A 388 2.40 11.29 -0.76
CA ALA A 388 2.38 10.07 0.04
C ALA A 388 3.35 10.13 1.22
N LYS A 389 3.18 11.08 2.13
CA LYS A 389 4.03 11.24 3.31
C LYS A 389 3.34 10.75 4.56
N ALA A 390 4.13 10.22 5.48
CA ALA A 390 3.74 10.12 6.88
C ALA A 390 4.12 11.43 7.58
N GLU A 391 3.13 12.18 8.04
CA GLU A 391 3.34 13.45 8.72
C GLU A 391 3.37 13.25 10.24
N SER A 392 4.20 14.05 10.93
CA SER A 392 4.31 14.05 12.39
C SER A 392 4.50 15.48 12.88
N LEU A 393 3.57 15.96 13.70
CA LEU A 393 3.53 17.32 14.22
C LEU A 393 3.52 17.30 15.75
N ALA A 394 4.47 18.00 16.37
CA ALA A 394 4.47 18.21 17.81
C ALA A 394 3.49 19.33 18.18
N LEU A 395 2.47 18.99 18.96
CA LEU A 395 1.46 19.90 19.46
C LEU A 395 1.77 20.27 20.90
N GLN A 396 2.06 21.55 21.14
CA GLN A 396 2.20 22.08 22.49
C GLN A 396 0.81 22.37 23.07
N VAL A 397 0.41 21.60 24.08
CA VAL A 397 -0.91 21.74 24.71
C VAL A 397 -0.85 22.92 25.69
N PRO A 398 -1.69 23.97 25.52
CA PRO A 398 -1.72 25.11 26.43
C PRO A 398 -1.97 24.68 27.89
N ALA A 399 -1.42 25.44 28.83
CA ALA A 399 -1.68 25.20 30.25
C ALA A 399 -3.19 25.29 30.54
N GLY A 400 -3.71 24.32 31.29
CA GLY A 400 -5.13 24.23 31.62
C GLY A 400 -6.02 23.59 30.55
N ALA A 401 -5.51 23.33 29.34
CA ALA A 401 -6.33 22.71 28.30
C ALA A 401 -6.67 21.25 28.60
N THR A 402 -7.91 20.85 28.28
CA THR A 402 -8.45 19.52 28.59
C THR A 402 -8.81 18.70 27.35
N ASP A 403 -9.15 19.37 26.25
CA ASP A 403 -9.38 18.74 24.96
C ASP A 403 -8.68 19.48 23.81
N VAL A 404 -8.42 18.73 22.74
CA VAL A 404 -7.96 19.26 21.45
C VAL A 404 -8.82 18.69 20.33
N GLN A 405 -9.09 19.53 19.33
CA GLN A 405 -9.62 19.12 18.03
C GLN A 405 -8.67 19.57 16.92
N VAL A 406 -8.37 18.66 16.00
CA VAL A 406 -7.58 18.94 14.79
C VAL A 406 -8.52 19.21 13.63
N ARG A 407 -8.10 20.09 12.71
CA ARG A 407 -8.83 20.49 11.52
C ARG A 407 -7.92 20.41 10.30
N PHE A 408 -8.40 19.79 9.24
CA PHE A 408 -7.74 19.74 7.95
C PHE A 408 -8.56 20.63 7.01
N ARG A 409 -8.10 21.86 6.79
CA ARG A 409 -8.78 22.82 5.92
C ARG A 409 -8.10 22.85 4.56
N TYR A 410 -8.89 22.59 3.52
CA TYR A 410 -8.49 22.76 2.14
C TYR A 410 -9.35 23.85 1.50
N SER A 411 -8.72 24.78 0.81
CA SER A 411 -9.42 25.72 -0.06
C SER A 411 -8.72 25.82 -1.41
N GLY A 412 -9.47 25.93 -2.49
CA GLY A 412 -8.95 26.01 -3.85
C GLY A 412 -10.05 26.37 -4.83
N ASP A 413 -9.71 26.38 -6.10
CA ASP A 413 -10.65 26.42 -7.21
C ASP A 413 -10.34 25.20 -8.09
N ASN A 414 -10.20 25.34 -9.40
CA ASN A 414 -9.63 24.29 -10.24
C ASN A 414 -8.11 24.16 -10.02
N ASN A 415 -7.69 23.41 -8.99
CA ASN A 415 -6.28 23.26 -8.64
C ASN A 415 -5.85 21.78 -8.60
N TRP A 416 -5.59 21.23 -7.42
CA TRP A 416 -5.33 19.80 -7.23
C TRP A 416 -6.20 19.28 -6.08
N PHE A 417 -5.59 18.49 -5.20
CA PHE A 417 -6.25 17.74 -4.16
C PHE A 417 -5.36 17.59 -2.93
N TRP A 418 -6.02 17.24 -1.83
CA TRP A 418 -5.39 16.84 -0.59
C TRP A 418 -6.07 15.59 -0.03
N THR A 419 -5.29 14.56 0.28
CA THR A 419 -5.76 13.41 1.04
C THR A 419 -5.15 13.35 2.43
N VAL A 420 -5.93 12.82 3.36
CA VAL A 420 -5.58 12.59 4.76
C VAL A 420 -6.09 11.22 5.16
N ASP A 421 -5.25 10.46 5.86
CA ASP A 421 -5.60 9.13 6.33
C ASP A 421 -4.92 8.79 7.67
N ASN A 422 -5.44 7.83 8.41
CA ASN A 422 -4.83 7.28 9.62
C ASN A 422 -4.40 8.33 10.67
N VAL A 423 -5.31 9.25 10.97
CA VAL A 423 -5.06 10.36 11.90
C VAL A 423 -5.05 9.88 13.35
N ARG A 424 -3.96 10.15 14.07
CA ARG A 424 -3.77 9.73 15.47
C ARG A 424 -3.14 10.84 16.30
N LEU A 425 -3.49 10.88 17.58
CA LEU A 425 -2.83 11.72 18.59
C LEU A 425 -2.21 10.83 19.67
N GLY A 426 -0.88 10.87 19.79
CA GLY A 426 -0.08 10.11 20.75
C GLY A 426 0.08 10.77 22.13
#